data_AF-A0A453F4Q3-F1
#
_entry.id   AF-A0A453F4Q3-F1
#
_cell.length_a   1.000
_cell.length_b   1.000
_cell.length_c   1.000
_cell.angle_alpha   90.00
_cell.angle_beta   90.00
_cell.angle_gamma   90.00
#
_symmetry.space_group_name_H-M   'P 1'
#
loop_
_entity.id
_entity.type
_entity.pdbx_description
1 polymer ?
#
loop_
_entity_poly.entity_id
_entity_poly.type
_entity_poly.pdbx_seq_one_letter_code
_entity_poly.pdbx_strand_id
1 'polypeptide(L)'
;MDEQFILRVSPSVAEQIERLMNESAAGSSSNPDDASLDLSFSEDGRSGTFMIGNQRFPASLLDLPTVVESYKTYDDSFLVKTADIGQV
;
A
#
# COMPACT_ATOMS: atom_id res chain seq x y z
N MET A 1 7.74 12.15 11.52
CA MET A 1 8.03 10.71 11.61
C MET A 1 7.10 10.06 10.62
N ASP A 2 7.62 9.24 9.72
CA ASP A 2 6.79 8.66 8.66
C ASP A 2 5.97 7.51 9.23
N GLU A 3 4.69 7.47 8.91
CA GLU A 3 3.78 6.40 9.34
C GLU A 3 3.66 5.37 8.21
N GLN A 4 3.84 4.09 8.55
CA GLN A 4 3.81 2.99 7.59
C GLN A 4 2.98 1.83 8.14
N PHE A 5 2.19 1.21 7.27
CA PHE A 5 1.44 -0.01 7.52
C PHE A 5 1.53 -0.93 6.29
N ILE A 6 1.21 -2.21 6.48
CA ILE A 6 1.20 -3.19 5.38
C ILE A 6 -0.17 -3.14 4.71
N LEU A 7 -0.24 -3.09 3.38
CA LEU A 7 -1.51 -3.31 2.66
C LEU A 7 -1.56 -4.77 2.21
N ARG A 8 -2.53 -5.54 2.72
CA ARG A 8 -2.79 -6.93 2.27
C ARG A 8 -4.04 -7.01 1.40
N VAL A 9 -3.92 -7.60 0.21
CA VAL A 9 -5.02 -7.80 -0.75
C VAL A 9 -5.05 -9.24 -1.27
N SER A 10 -6.09 -9.62 -2.02
CA SER A 10 -6.13 -10.91 -2.69
C SER A 10 -5.10 -11.00 -3.82
N PRO A 11 -4.63 -12.20 -4.22
CA PRO A 11 -3.61 -12.35 -5.26
C PRO A 11 -3.96 -11.65 -6.58
N SER A 12 -5.21 -11.74 -7.03
CA SER A 12 -5.65 -11.09 -8.27
C SER A 12 -5.58 -9.56 -8.21
N VAL A 13 -5.85 -8.98 -7.03
CA VAL A 13 -5.75 -7.54 -6.81
C VAL A 13 -4.29 -7.11 -6.71
N ALA A 14 -3.43 -7.94 -6.10
CA ALA A 14 -1.98 -7.69 -6.05
C ALA A 14 -1.37 -7.63 -7.46
N GLU A 15 -1.70 -8.58 -8.33
CA GLU A 15 -1.24 -8.59 -9.74
C GLU A 15 -1.70 -7.33 -10.49
N GLN A 16 -2.92 -6.86 -10.23
CA GLN A 16 -3.44 -5.63 -10.83
C GLN A 16 -2.66 -4.40 -10.35
N ILE A 17 -2.39 -4.28 -9.05
CA ILE A 17 -1.59 -3.18 -8.48
C ILE A 17 -0.18 -3.19 -9.08
N GLU A 18 0.46 -4.35 -9.18
CA GLU A 18 1.81 -4.48 -9.74
C GLU A 18 1.88 -3.98 -11.19
N ARG A 19 0.89 -4.34 -12.02
CA ARG A 19 0.79 -3.83 -13.40
C ARG A 19 0.64 -2.32 -13.43
N LEU A 20 -0.27 -1.78 -12.63
CA LEU A 20 -0.50 -0.33 -12.56
C LEU A 20 0.75 0.43 -12.12
N MET A 21 1.48 -0.07 -11.11
CA MET A 21 2.72 0.56 -10.64
C MET A 21 3.81 0.55 -11.70
N ASN A 22 3.96 -0.55 -12.43
CA ASN A 22 4.96 -0.69 -13.50
C ASN A 22 4.63 0.19 -14.72
N GLU A 23 3.36 0.26 -15.12
CA GLU A 23 2.91 1.15 -16.20
C GLU A 23 3.05 2.63 -15.84
N SER A 24 2.78 2.98 -14.57
CA SER A 24 2.99 4.34 -14.05
C SER A 24 4.47 4.71 -14.09
N ALA A 25 5.36 3.81 -13.67
CA ALA A 25 6.80 4.01 -13.72
C ALA A 25 7.33 4.11 -15.16
N ALA A 26 6.70 3.42 -16.11
CA ALA A 26 7.03 3.47 -17.53
C ALA A 26 6.49 4.70 -18.27
N GLY A 27 5.70 5.57 -17.60
CA GLY A 27 5.13 6.79 -18.18
C GLY A 27 4.10 6.54 -19.28
N SER A 28 3.49 5.36 -19.32
CA SER A 28 2.67 4.87 -20.44
C SER A 28 1.17 4.89 -20.18
N SER A 29 0.67 5.57 -19.14
CA SER A 29 -0.76 5.51 -18.78
C SER A 29 -1.64 6.11 -19.87
N SER A 30 -2.43 5.28 -20.55
CA SER A 30 -3.39 5.70 -21.57
C SER A 30 -4.71 6.27 -21.00
N ASN A 31 -4.94 6.14 -19.69
CA ASN A 31 -6.07 6.74 -18.98
C ASN A 31 -5.73 6.96 -17.49
N PRO A 32 -5.77 8.19 -16.95
CA PRO A 32 -5.44 8.48 -15.55
C PRO A 32 -6.47 7.94 -14.55
N ASP A 33 -7.74 7.82 -14.94
CA ASP A 33 -8.83 7.41 -14.05
C ASP A 33 -8.80 5.90 -13.73
N ASP A 34 -8.33 5.06 -14.66
CA ASP A 34 -8.21 3.59 -14.49
C ASP A 34 -7.01 3.17 -13.62
N ALA A 35 -6.08 4.08 -13.36
CA ALA A 35 -4.81 3.78 -12.66
C ALA A 35 -4.74 4.35 -11.22
N SER A 36 -5.81 4.97 -10.74
CA SER A 36 -5.84 5.55 -9.40
C SER A 36 -5.96 4.48 -8.31
N LEU A 37 -5.08 4.57 -7.31
CA LEU A 37 -5.16 3.79 -6.06
C LEU A 37 -5.56 4.77 -4.95
N ASP A 38 -6.60 4.42 -4.19
CA ASP A 38 -7.06 5.25 -3.07
C ASP A 38 -7.43 4.36 -1.87
N LEU A 39 -7.23 4.89 -0.67
CA LEU A 39 -7.57 4.23 0.59
C LEU A 39 -8.17 5.26 1.54
N SER A 40 -9.40 5.01 1.95
CA SER A 40 -10.12 5.85 2.91
C SER A 40 -10.53 5.04 4.13
N PHE A 41 -10.38 5.62 5.31
CA PHE A 41 -10.89 5.06 6.57
C PHE A 41 -12.16 5.79 7.01
N SER A 42 -13.09 5.08 7.64
CA SER A 42 -14.22 5.69 8.32
C SER A 42 -13.81 6.38 9.61
N GLU A 43 -14.75 7.10 10.23
CA GLU A 43 -14.53 7.84 11.48
C GLU A 43 -14.05 6.95 12.65
N ASP A 44 -14.29 5.64 12.60
CA ASP A 44 -13.79 4.67 13.58
C ASP A 44 -12.27 4.43 13.49
N GLY A 45 -11.61 4.92 12.42
CA GLY A 45 -10.19 4.74 12.16
C GLY A 45 -9.76 3.29 11.92
N ARG A 46 -10.72 2.37 11.73
CA ARG A 46 -10.46 0.92 11.64
C ARG A 46 -11.09 0.31 10.40
N SER A 47 -12.33 0.69 10.08
CA SER A 47 -12.99 0.24 8.86
C SER A 47 -12.61 1.17 7.71
N GLY A 48 -12.51 0.65 6.50
CA GLY A 48 -12.11 1.45 5.34
C GLY A 48 -12.57 0.87 4.02
N THR A 49 -12.32 1.63 2.95
CA THR A 49 -12.52 1.19 1.57
C THR A 49 -11.24 1.46 0.78
N PHE A 50 -10.68 0.40 0.21
CA PHE A 50 -9.60 0.47 -0.78
C PHE A 50 -10.20 0.50 -2.19
N MET A 51 -9.67 1.35 -3.05
CA MET A 51 -10.19 1.55 -4.41
C MET A 51 -9.08 1.41 -5.44
N ILE A 52 -9.39 0.73 -6.54
CA ILE A 52 -8.59 0.70 -7.77
C ILE A 52 -9.50 1.16 -8.90
N GLY A 53 -9.31 2.40 -9.37
CA GLY A 53 -10.27 3.08 -10.26
C GLY A 53 -11.68 3.05 -9.66
N ASN A 54 -12.65 2.47 -10.37
CA ASN A 54 -14.03 2.35 -9.90
C ASN A 54 -14.32 1.12 -9.02
N GLN A 55 -13.37 0.21 -8.86
CA GLN A 55 -13.55 -1.00 -8.05
C GLN A 55 -13.35 -0.69 -6.57
N ARG A 56 -14.25 -1.20 -5.71
CA ARG A 56 -14.23 -0.94 -4.27
C ARG A 56 -14.06 -2.24 -3.49
N PHE A 57 -13.10 -2.25 -2.58
CA PHE A 57 -12.79 -3.38 -1.72
C PHE A 57 -12.97 -2.95 -0.25
N PRO A 58 -13.75 -3.69 0.55
CA PRO A 58 -13.80 -3.44 1.99
C PRO A 58 -12.41 -3.66 2.60
N ALA A 59 -11.99 -2.76 3.46
CA ALA A 59 -10.70 -2.80 4.16
C ALA A 59 -10.91 -2.70 5.67
N SER A 60 -9.96 -3.24 6.43
CA SER A 60 -9.94 -3.13 7.89
C SER A 60 -8.50 -3.05 8.38
N LEU A 61 -8.20 -2.07 9.23
CA LEU A 61 -6.88 -1.86 9.81
C LEU A 61 -6.72 -2.70 11.08
N LEU A 62 -5.86 -3.71 11.01
CA LEU A 62 -5.61 -4.65 12.08
C LEU A 62 -4.23 -4.41 12.71
N ASP A 63 -4.11 -4.74 13.99
CA ASP A 63 -2.84 -4.64 14.70
C ASP A 63 -2.03 -5.94 14.50
N LEU A 64 -0.77 -5.80 14.14
CA LEU A 64 0.17 -6.91 14.04
C LEU A 64 0.61 -7.34 15.45
N PRO A 65 0.79 -8.65 15.70
CA PRO A 65 1.26 -9.13 17.00
C PRO A 65 2.75 -8.84 17.26
N THR A 66 3.47 -8.36 16.24
CA THR A 66 4.91 -8.10 16.27
C THR A 66 5.22 -6.77 15.61
N VAL A 67 6.28 -6.11 16.07
CA VAL A 67 6.83 -4.91 15.40
C VAL A 67 7.64 -5.35 14.19
N VAL A 68 7.37 -4.74 13.04
CA VAL A 68 8.14 -4.90 11.79
C VAL A 68 8.90 -3.61 11.55
N GLU A 69 10.22 -3.66 11.41
CA GLU A 69 11.04 -2.48 11.11
C GLU A 69 11.26 -2.37 9.60
N SER A 70 11.01 -1.19 9.02
CA SER A 70 11.39 -0.90 7.64
C SER A 70 12.77 -0.24 7.59
N TYR A 71 13.55 -0.64 6.59
CA TYR A 71 14.89 -0.12 6.36
C TYR A 71 15.04 0.27 4.90
N LYS A 72 15.84 1.31 4.65
CA LYS A 72 16.32 1.66 3.32
C LYS A 72 17.83 1.56 3.25
N THR A 73 18.33 1.32 2.04
CA THR A 73 19.75 1.24 1.74
C THR A 73 20.02 1.79 0.34
N TYR A 74 21.25 2.24 0.11
CA TYR A 74 21.76 2.62 -1.21
C TYR A 74 22.76 1.59 -1.76
N ASP A 75 23.30 0.72 -0.93
CA ASP A 75 24.43 -0.17 -1.24
C ASP A 75 24.20 -1.64 -0.86
N ASP A 76 23.00 -1.97 -0.42
CA ASP A 76 22.59 -3.30 0.06
C ASP A 76 23.42 -3.84 1.24
N SER A 77 24.16 -2.98 1.95
CA SER A 77 24.99 -3.34 3.10
C SER A 77 24.62 -2.55 4.35
N PHE A 78 24.60 -1.21 4.25
CA PHE A 78 24.20 -0.36 5.38
C PHE A 78 22.69 -0.13 5.34
N LEU A 79 22.01 -0.63 6.35
CA LEU A 79 20.57 -0.47 6.54
C LEU A 79 20.28 0.70 7.47
N VAL A 80 19.49 1.65 7.02
CA VAL A 80 19.02 2.79 7.83
C VAL A 80 17.55 2.59 8.14
N LYS A 81 17.21 2.48 9.43
CA LYS A 81 15.82 2.34 9.89
C LYS A 81 14.98 3.55 9.45
N THR A 82 13.80 3.29 8.92
CA THR A 82 12.86 4.32 8.45
C THR A 82 11.56 4.38 9.24
N ALA A 83 11.00 3.24 9.65
CA ALA A 83 9.76 3.22 10.44
C ALA A 83 9.64 1.93 11.27
N ASP A 84 8.81 2.00 12.31
CA ASP A 84 8.23 0.85 13.02
C ASP A 84 6.82 0.63 12.49
N ILE A 85 6.52 -0.58 12.03
CA ILE A 85 5.25 -0.98 11.45
C ILE A 85 4.57 -1.95 12.41
N GLY A 86 3.37 -1.58 12.85
CA GLY A 86 2.56 -2.36 13.78
C GLY A 86 1.18 -2.73 13.25
N GLN A 87 0.86 -2.44 11.97
CA GLN A 87 -0.50 -2.59 11.44
C GLN A 87 -0.50 -3.14 9.99
N VAL A 88 -1.61 -3.79 9.63
CA VAL A 88 -1.90 -4.39 8.31
C VAL A 88 -3.35 -4.19 7.88
#